data_AF-A0A1C5LAJ4-F1
#
_entry.id   AF-A0A1C5LAJ4-F1
#
_cell.length_a   1.000
_cell.length_b   1.000
_cell.length_c   1.000
_cell.angle_alpha   90.00
_cell.angle_beta   90.00
_cell.angle_gamma   90.00
#
_symmetry.space_group_name_H-M   'P 1'
#
loop_
_entity.id
_entity.type
_entity.pdbx_description
1 polymer ?
#
loop_
_entity_poly.entity_id
_entity_poly.type
_entity_poly.pdbx_seq_one_letter_code
_entity_poly.pdbx_strand_id
1 'polypeptide(L)'
;MAERIRKLTNSEVEVLARIIADTMTGSQMNEIFQECGVQDVSNESTKWKRIYYTFLARQEQDGASNSFLNFIKKSLKPVRFISGQNGNYDEILLEINKPLMLIGLQMTNEGKLLKVQAATTISEVERRTRNLVSELQKRHIHQDVIKCCKEEYLQENYFHAVFEAAKSLSEKVREKTGMQEDGSNLFNNAFAVNNPRLAINSLQTPSEKNAQNGLKEMLNGVTHMVRNVTAHELKIKWIVNEQDAIDILTTISFLHKQLDESFVVPQHIA
;
A
#
# COMPACT_ATOMS: atom_id res chain seq x y z
N MET A 1 -4.63 -29.13 -18.27
CA MET A 1 -6.02 -28.60 -18.26
C MET A 1 -6.08 -27.49 -17.22
N ALA A 2 -6.77 -26.39 -17.49
CA ALA A 2 -6.98 -25.35 -16.48
C ALA A 2 -7.78 -25.96 -15.32
N GLU A 3 -7.37 -25.65 -14.09
CA GLU A 3 -8.03 -26.15 -12.90
C GLU A 3 -9.49 -25.66 -12.85
N ARG A 4 -10.43 -26.56 -12.55
CA ARG A 4 -11.87 -26.24 -12.51
C ARG A 4 -12.17 -25.38 -11.29
N ILE A 5 -12.78 -24.21 -11.51
CA ILE A 5 -13.21 -23.31 -10.43
C ILE A 5 -14.72 -23.45 -10.27
N ARG A 6 -15.18 -23.48 -9.01
CA ARG A 6 -16.60 -23.61 -8.67
C ARG A 6 -17.45 -22.58 -9.40
N LYS A 7 -18.74 -22.89 -9.57
CA LYS A 7 -19.73 -21.89 -9.99
C LYS A 7 -19.70 -20.72 -9.02
N LEU A 8 -19.78 -19.51 -9.57
CA LEU A 8 -19.93 -18.30 -8.79
C LEU A 8 -21.41 -18.07 -8.51
N THR A 9 -21.72 -17.55 -7.34
CA THR A 9 -23.08 -17.15 -7.00
C THR A 9 -23.53 -15.99 -7.90
N ASN A 10 -24.84 -15.77 -8.00
CA ASN A 10 -25.37 -14.65 -8.78
C ASN A 10 -24.79 -13.30 -8.31
N SER A 11 -24.67 -13.10 -6.99
CA SER A 11 -24.07 -11.87 -6.44
C SER A 11 -22.60 -11.72 -6.79
N GLU A 12 -21.81 -12.80 -6.77
CA GLU A 12 -20.40 -12.78 -7.19
C GLU A 12 -20.26 -12.40 -8.67
N VAL A 13 -21.09 -12.97 -9.55
CA VAL A 13 -21.06 -12.64 -10.98
C VAL A 13 -21.50 -11.20 -11.23
N GLU A 14 -22.54 -10.73 -10.55
CA GLU A 14 -23.04 -9.36 -10.70
C GLU A 14 -21.98 -8.32 -10.31
N VAL A 15 -21.36 -8.46 -9.14
CA VAL A 15 -20.35 -7.51 -8.64
C VAL A 15 -19.16 -7.46 -9.59
N LEU A 16 -18.63 -8.61 -10.00
CA LEU A 16 -17.52 -8.69 -10.94
C LEU A 16 -17.88 -8.11 -12.32
N ALA A 17 -19.09 -8.39 -12.82
CA ALA A 17 -19.56 -7.89 -14.10
C ALA A 17 -19.69 -6.36 -14.11
N ARG A 18 -20.15 -5.75 -13.00
CA ARG A 18 -20.23 -4.30 -12.85
C ARG A 18 -18.86 -3.65 -12.92
N ILE A 19 -17.91 -4.14 -12.13
CA ILE A 19 -16.54 -3.59 -12.10
C ILE A 19 -15.89 -3.67 -13.49
N ILE A 20 -15.98 -4.83 -14.15
CA ILE A 20 -15.33 -5.04 -15.44
C ILE A 20 -16.00 -4.25 -16.57
N ALA A 21 -17.32 -4.10 -16.54
CA ALA A 21 -18.05 -3.36 -17.57
C ALA A 21 -17.56 -1.91 -17.75
N ASP A 22 -17.09 -1.28 -16.68
CA ASP A 22 -16.62 0.11 -16.70
C ASP A 22 -15.22 0.25 -17.32
N THR A 23 -14.49 -0.86 -17.48
CA THR A 23 -13.13 -0.92 -18.05
C THR A 23 -13.09 -1.06 -19.58
N MET A 24 -14.24 -0.97 -20.26
CA MET A 24 -14.33 -1.20 -21.70
C MET A 24 -15.49 -0.48 -22.38
N THR A 25 -15.36 -0.25 -23.68
CA THR A 25 -16.46 0.17 -24.54
C THR A 25 -17.34 -1.02 -24.94
N GLY A 26 -18.53 -0.75 -25.50
CA GLY A 26 -19.40 -1.81 -26.01
C GLY A 26 -18.75 -2.63 -27.14
N SER A 27 -17.97 -1.99 -28.00
CA SER A 27 -17.24 -2.66 -29.09
C SER A 27 -16.13 -3.57 -28.57
N GLN A 28 -15.31 -3.07 -27.63
CA GLN A 28 -14.27 -3.88 -26.99
C GLN A 28 -14.86 -5.08 -26.24
N MET A 29 -16.01 -4.92 -25.59
CA MET A 29 -16.69 -6.02 -24.92
C MET A 29 -17.08 -7.14 -25.91
N ASN A 30 -17.60 -6.78 -27.08
CA ASN A 30 -17.95 -7.75 -28.12
C ASN A 30 -16.72 -8.50 -28.64
N GLU A 31 -15.60 -7.80 -28.86
CA GLU A 31 -14.33 -8.42 -29.24
C GLU A 31 -13.86 -9.42 -28.18
N ILE A 32 -13.95 -9.06 -26.89
CA ILE A 32 -13.54 -9.93 -25.78
C ILE A 32 -14.47 -11.15 -25.68
N PHE A 33 -15.78 -11.01 -25.90
CA PHE A 33 -16.70 -12.16 -25.97
C PHE A 33 -16.31 -13.14 -27.07
N GLN A 34 -16.02 -12.64 -28.28
CA GLN A 34 -15.54 -13.45 -29.40
C GLN A 34 -14.22 -14.14 -29.07
N GLU A 35 -13.28 -13.42 -28.49
CA GLU A 35 -12.00 -13.94 -28.00
C GLU A 35 -12.15 -15.03 -26.93
N CYS A 36 -13.26 -15.05 -26.18
CA CYS A 36 -13.58 -16.07 -25.19
C CYS A 36 -14.36 -17.25 -25.78
N GLY A 37 -14.79 -17.18 -27.04
CA GLY A 37 -15.70 -18.17 -27.63
C GLY A 37 -17.06 -18.17 -26.94
N VAL A 38 -17.57 -16.99 -26.59
CA VAL A 38 -18.85 -16.81 -25.92
C VAL A 38 -19.76 -15.93 -26.78
N GLN A 39 -21.00 -16.36 -26.95
CA GLN A 39 -22.04 -15.58 -27.62
C GLN A 39 -22.86 -14.83 -26.57
N ASP A 40 -23.09 -13.54 -26.81
CA ASP A 40 -24.01 -12.74 -25.99
C ASP A 40 -25.45 -13.19 -26.23
N VAL A 41 -26.09 -13.69 -25.18
CA VAL A 41 -27.47 -14.22 -25.18
C VAL A 41 -28.41 -13.38 -24.32
N SER A 42 -27.96 -12.23 -23.82
CA SER A 42 -28.68 -11.53 -22.75
C SER A 42 -29.88 -10.73 -23.22
N ASN A 43 -29.95 -10.35 -24.50
CA ASN A 43 -30.91 -9.36 -25.02
C ASN A 43 -30.91 -8.03 -24.24
N GLU A 44 -29.77 -7.66 -23.64
CA GLU A 44 -29.63 -6.44 -22.84
C GLU A 44 -28.78 -5.41 -23.59
N SER A 45 -29.01 -4.13 -23.33
CA SER A 45 -28.17 -3.05 -23.87
C SER A 45 -27.05 -2.64 -22.90
N THR A 46 -27.27 -2.79 -21.60
CA THR A 46 -26.34 -2.35 -20.56
C THR A 46 -25.18 -3.32 -20.42
N LYS A 47 -23.93 -2.85 -20.59
CA LYS A 47 -22.71 -3.68 -20.57
C LYS A 47 -22.64 -4.68 -19.43
N TRP A 48 -22.80 -4.24 -18.17
CA TRP A 48 -22.68 -5.14 -17.02
C TRP A 48 -23.77 -6.21 -17.01
N LYS A 49 -25.01 -5.90 -17.45
CA LYS A 49 -26.09 -6.88 -17.57
C LYS A 49 -25.81 -7.91 -18.67
N ARG A 50 -25.26 -7.45 -19.80
CA ARG A 50 -24.82 -8.31 -20.91
C ARG A 50 -23.79 -9.33 -20.45
N ILE A 51 -22.76 -8.86 -19.74
CA ILE A 51 -21.73 -9.71 -19.11
C ILE A 51 -22.38 -10.66 -18.11
N TYR A 52 -23.19 -10.14 -17.19
CA TYR A 52 -23.84 -10.90 -16.12
C TYR A 52 -24.67 -12.08 -16.66
N TYR A 53 -25.68 -11.83 -17.49
CA TYR A 53 -26.57 -12.89 -17.97
C TYR A 53 -25.87 -13.87 -18.91
N THR A 54 -24.96 -13.38 -19.75
CA THR A 54 -24.16 -14.25 -20.63
C THR A 54 -23.32 -15.24 -19.83
N PHE A 55 -22.65 -14.79 -18.76
CA PHE A 55 -21.81 -15.67 -17.95
C PHE A 55 -22.59 -16.49 -16.93
N LEU A 56 -23.78 -16.07 -16.50
CA LEU A 56 -24.71 -16.93 -15.77
C LEU A 56 -25.12 -18.14 -16.62
N ALA A 57 -25.59 -17.91 -17.85
CA ALA A 57 -25.98 -18.99 -18.75
C ALA A 57 -24.80 -19.89 -19.09
N ARG A 58 -23.62 -19.31 -19.35
CA ARG A 58 -22.41 -20.07 -19.67
C ARG A 58 -21.92 -20.94 -18.51
N GLN A 59 -21.92 -20.43 -17.27
CA GLN A 59 -21.49 -21.24 -16.12
C GLN A 59 -22.46 -22.38 -15.80
N GLU A 60 -23.74 -22.25 -16.16
CA GLU A 60 -24.73 -23.33 -16.01
C GLU A 60 -24.40 -24.49 -16.95
N GLN A 61 -24.03 -24.17 -18.19
CA GLN A 61 -23.61 -25.15 -19.19
C GLN A 61 -22.27 -25.80 -18.83
N ASP A 62 -21.29 -25.00 -18.43
CA ASP A 62 -19.94 -25.50 -18.12
C ASP A 62 -19.88 -26.22 -16.75
N GLY A 63 -20.84 -25.96 -15.86
CA GLY A 63 -20.80 -26.36 -14.45
C GLY A 63 -19.59 -25.79 -13.70
N ALA A 64 -19.04 -24.66 -14.16
CA ALA A 64 -17.83 -24.02 -13.65
C ALA A 64 -17.77 -22.55 -14.08
N SER A 65 -17.03 -21.72 -13.36
CA SER A 65 -16.89 -20.28 -13.66
C SER A 65 -15.69 -19.92 -14.54
N ASN A 66 -14.93 -20.92 -15.01
CA ASN A 66 -13.70 -20.73 -15.77
C ASN A 66 -13.87 -19.82 -17.00
N SER A 67 -14.99 -19.92 -17.72
CA SER A 67 -15.28 -19.06 -18.87
C SER A 67 -15.42 -17.58 -18.49
N PHE A 68 -16.05 -17.28 -17.35
CA PHE A 68 -16.17 -15.92 -16.85
C PHE A 68 -14.83 -15.39 -16.34
N LEU A 69 -14.08 -16.19 -15.60
CA LEU A 69 -12.75 -15.82 -15.12
C LEU A 69 -11.77 -15.59 -16.29
N ASN A 70 -11.89 -16.35 -17.38
CA ASN A 70 -11.14 -16.12 -18.61
C ASN A 70 -11.51 -14.78 -19.26
N PHE A 71 -12.79 -14.41 -19.28
CA PHE A 71 -13.24 -13.10 -19.72
C PHE A 71 -12.61 -11.99 -18.88
N ILE A 72 -12.69 -12.07 -17.55
CA ILE A 72 -12.05 -11.10 -16.64
C ILE A 72 -10.55 -10.97 -16.93
N LYS A 73 -9.83 -12.08 -17.10
CA LYS A 73 -8.39 -12.05 -17.47
C LYS A 73 -8.13 -11.34 -18.79
N LYS A 74 -8.96 -11.58 -19.80
CA LYS A 74 -8.81 -10.92 -21.11
C LYS A 74 -9.16 -9.44 -21.04
N SER A 75 -10.18 -9.08 -20.25
CA SER A 75 -10.53 -7.69 -19.97
C SER A 75 -9.41 -6.95 -19.23
N LEU A 76 -8.71 -7.59 -18.30
CA LEU A 76 -7.68 -6.94 -17.48
C LEU A 76 -6.25 -7.15 -17.97
N LYS A 77 -6.04 -7.42 -19.27
CA LYS A 77 -4.69 -7.44 -19.87
C LYS A 77 -4.04 -6.05 -19.77
N PRO A 78 -2.82 -5.91 -19.21
CA PRO A 78 -2.18 -4.60 -18.99
C PRO A 78 -2.09 -3.71 -20.25
N VAL A 79 -1.84 -4.33 -21.42
CA VAL A 79 -1.74 -3.62 -22.71
C VAL A 79 -2.99 -2.79 -23.05
N ARG A 80 -4.18 -3.17 -22.53
CA ARG A 80 -5.42 -2.42 -22.75
C ARG A 80 -5.46 -1.08 -22.00
N PHE A 81 -4.58 -0.86 -21.02
CA PHE A 81 -4.62 0.32 -20.14
C PHE A 81 -3.47 1.30 -20.41
N ILE A 82 -2.54 0.99 -21.33
CA ILE A 82 -1.38 1.84 -21.64
C ILE A 82 -1.81 3.24 -22.12
N SER A 83 -2.92 3.35 -22.86
CA SER A 83 -3.43 4.64 -23.35
C SER A 83 -4.19 5.46 -22.29
N GLY A 84 -4.47 4.89 -21.12
CA GLY A 84 -5.32 5.50 -20.08
C GLY A 84 -6.82 5.57 -20.39
N GLN A 85 -7.25 5.22 -21.61
CA GLN A 85 -8.67 5.33 -22.03
C GLN A 85 -9.60 4.37 -21.30
N ASN A 86 -9.07 3.26 -20.78
CA ASN A 86 -9.83 2.24 -20.06
C ASN A 86 -9.78 2.42 -18.53
N GLY A 87 -9.33 3.59 -18.05
CA GLY A 87 -9.20 3.91 -16.63
C GLY A 87 -7.82 3.61 -16.05
N ASN A 88 -7.67 3.86 -14.74
CA ASN A 88 -6.43 3.60 -14.00
C ASN A 88 -6.33 2.11 -13.65
N TYR A 89 -5.33 1.43 -14.21
CA TYR A 89 -5.17 -0.02 -14.05
C TYR A 89 -4.98 -0.45 -12.60
N ASP A 90 -4.21 0.29 -11.81
CA ASP A 90 -3.93 -0.06 -10.42
C ASP A 90 -5.19 0.06 -9.54
N GLU A 91 -6.00 1.09 -9.77
CA GLU A 91 -7.29 1.28 -9.09
C GLU A 91 -8.27 0.17 -9.46
N ILE A 92 -8.33 -0.21 -10.74
CA ILE A 92 -9.19 -1.30 -11.21
C ILE A 92 -8.77 -2.65 -10.60
N LEU A 93 -7.47 -2.92 -10.52
CA LEU A 93 -6.94 -4.12 -9.88
C LEU A 93 -7.26 -4.15 -8.38
N LEU A 94 -7.20 -3.00 -7.70
CA LEU A 94 -7.63 -2.87 -6.32
C LEU A 94 -9.11 -3.25 -6.17
N GLU A 95 -9.99 -2.64 -6.98
CA GLU A 95 -11.43 -2.85 -6.88
C GLU A 95 -11.84 -4.28 -7.23
N ILE A 96 -11.29 -4.87 -8.30
CA ILE A 96 -11.65 -6.24 -8.72
C ILE A 96 -11.12 -7.29 -7.73
N ASN A 97 -9.99 -7.03 -7.07
CA ASN A 97 -9.42 -7.98 -6.12
C ASN A 97 -10.25 -8.10 -4.84
N LYS A 98 -11.04 -7.09 -4.46
CA LYS A 98 -11.93 -7.17 -3.29
C LYS A 98 -12.90 -8.37 -3.35
N PRO A 99 -13.78 -8.49 -4.39
CA PRO A 99 -14.64 -9.66 -4.52
C PRO A 99 -13.89 -10.95 -4.90
N LEU A 100 -12.82 -10.89 -5.70
CA LEU A 100 -12.04 -12.09 -6.04
C LEU A 100 -11.44 -12.76 -4.80
N MET A 101 -11.03 -11.96 -3.81
CA MET A 101 -10.42 -12.48 -2.59
C MET A 101 -11.40 -13.25 -1.71
N LEU A 102 -12.68 -12.86 -1.68
CA LEU A 102 -13.75 -13.65 -1.04
C LEU A 102 -13.97 -14.99 -1.76
N ILE A 103 -13.66 -15.05 -3.06
CA ILE A 103 -13.75 -16.26 -3.88
C ILE A 103 -12.49 -17.15 -3.71
N GLY A 104 -11.41 -16.63 -3.11
CA GLY A 104 -10.12 -17.31 -3.01
C GLY A 104 -9.24 -17.14 -4.26
N LEU A 105 -9.40 -16.01 -4.95
CA LEU A 105 -8.65 -15.64 -6.15
C LEU A 105 -8.04 -14.24 -6.02
N GLN A 106 -6.98 -13.98 -6.78
CA GLN A 106 -6.39 -12.66 -6.91
C GLN A 106 -5.87 -12.45 -8.33
N MET A 107 -6.15 -11.27 -8.91
CA MET A 107 -5.55 -10.80 -10.15
C MET A 107 -4.22 -10.09 -9.84
N THR A 108 -3.15 -10.50 -10.50
CA THR A 108 -1.84 -9.84 -10.43
C THR A 108 -1.78 -8.63 -11.37
N ASN A 109 -0.76 -7.79 -11.15
CA ASN A 109 -0.39 -6.69 -12.06
C ASN A 109 -0.02 -7.15 -13.49
N GLU A 110 0.31 -8.43 -13.68
CA GLU A 110 0.55 -9.03 -15.00
C GLU A 110 -0.74 -9.48 -15.71
N GLY A 111 -1.91 -9.31 -15.08
CA GLY A 111 -3.19 -9.82 -15.58
C GLY A 111 -3.36 -11.33 -15.44
N LYS A 112 -2.69 -11.96 -14.46
CA LYS A 112 -2.83 -13.39 -14.15
C LYS A 112 -3.74 -13.59 -12.94
N LEU A 113 -4.64 -14.57 -13.00
CA LEU A 113 -5.40 -15.03 -11.83
C LEU A 113 -4.63 -16.11 -11.08
N LEU A 114 -4.43 -15.89 -9.79
CA LEU A 114 -3.83 -16.83 -8.85
C LEU A 114 -4.86 -17.28 -7.82
N LYS A 115 -4.67 -18.48 -7.27
CA LYS A 115 -5.40 -18.93 -6.08
C LYS A 115 -4.75 -18.37 -4.83
N VAL A 116 -5.58 -17.89 -3.91
CA VAL A 116 -5.16 -17.36 -2.61
C VAL A 116 -6.09 -17.90 -1.52
N GLN A 117 -5.69 -17.77 -0.26
CA GLN A 117 -6.59 -18.08 0.85
C GLN A 117 -7.78 -17.12 0.81
N ALA A 118 -8.99 -17.67 0.75
CA ALA A 118 -10.22 -16.88 0.71
C ALA A 118 -10.37 -16.04 1.98
N ALA A 119 -10.71 -14.75 1.80
CA ALA A 119 -11.10 -13.89 2.90
C ALA A 119 -12.51 -14.24 3.37
N THR A 120 -12.76 -14.12 4.67
CA THR A 120 -14.05 -14.47 5.30
C THR A 120 -14.87 -13.26 5.73
N THR A 121 -14.25 -12.09 5.80
CA THR A 121 -14.88 -10.84 6.25
C THR A 121 -14.51 -9.67 5.35
N ILE A 122 -15.36 -8.64 5.33
CA ILE A 122 -15.08 -7.38 4.62
C ILE A 122 -13.81 -6.74 5.17
N SER A 123 -13.63 -6.71 6.48
CA SER A 123 -12.42 -6.13 7.11
C SER A 123 -11.14 -6.87 6.71
N GLU A 124 -11.19 -8.19 6.51
CA GLU A 124 -10.05 -8.95 6.00
C GLU A 124 -9.76 -8.62 4.54
N VAL A 125 -10.79 -8.50 3.70
CA VAL A 125 -10.65 -8.06 2.30
C VAL A 125 -10.00 -6.68 2.26
N GLU A 126 -10.52 -5.72 3.02
CA GLU A 126 -9.95 -4.37 3.09
C GLU A 126 -8.49 -4.44 3.53
N ARG A 127 -8.17 -5.15 4.62
CA ARG A 127 -6.79 -5.30 5.10
C ARG A 127 -5.82 -5.86 4.06
N ARG A 128 -6.25 -6.87 3.30
CA ARG A 128 -5.41 -7.55 2.29
C ARG A 128 -5.39 -6.81 0.95
N THR A 129 -6.39 -6.00 0.66
CA THR A 129 -6.46 -5.21 -0.58
C THR A 129 -5.85 -3.83 -0.40
N ARG A 130 -5.72 -3.34 0.84
CA ARG A 130 -5.09 -2.06 1.15
C ARG A 130 -3.60 -2.11 0.85
N ASN A 131 -3.19 -1.28 -0.10
CA ASN A 131 -1.81 -1.05 -0.42
C ASN A 131 -1.32 0.16 0.38
N LEU A 132 -0.98 -0.04 1.66
CA LEU A 132 -0.38 1.00 2.49
C LEU A 132 0.78 1.67 1.76
N VAL A 133 1.60 0.87 1.05
CA VAL A 133 2.72 1.37 0.26
C VAL A 133 2.25 2.34 -0.83
N SER A 134 1.15 2.06 -1.53
CA SER A 134 0.56 2.99 -2.50
C SER A 134 0.10 4.30 -1.85
N GLU A 135 -0.57 4.23 -0.70
CA GLU A 135 -1.01 5.42 0.04
C GLU A 135 0.16 6.26 0.54
N LEU A 136 1.24 5.62 0.99
CA LEU A 136 2.49 6.29 1.35
C LEU A 136 3.20 6.88 0.12
N GLN A 137 3.21 6.18 -1.02
CA GLN A 137 3.80 6.68 -2.26
C GLN A 137 3.09 7.93 -2.77
N LYS A 138 1.75 7.98 -2.74
CA LYS A 138 0.96 9.17 -3.08
C LYS A 138 1.31 10.40 -2.22
N ARG A 139 1.72 10.17 -0.97
CA ARG A 139 2.15 11.22 -0.03
C ARG A 139 3.61 11.62 -0.17
N HIS A 140 4.32 11.11 -1.18
CA HIS A 140 5.76 11.33 -1.39
C HIS A 140 6.57 11.03 -0.12
N ILE A 141 6.28 9.90 0.51
CA ILE A 141 6.94 9.42 1.71
C ILE A 141 8.41 9.11 1.43
N HIS A 142 9.26 9.44 2.40
CA HIS A 142 10.70 9.28 2.32
C HIS A 142 11.09 7.81 2.08
N GLN A 143 12.11 7.56 1.23
CA GLN A 143 12.48 6.21 0.80
C GLN A 143 12.88 5.29 1.96
N ASP A 144 13.55 5.81 2.99
CA ASP A 144 13.91 5.00 4.16
C ASP A 144 12.68 4.50 4.93
N VAL A 145 11.58 5.25 4.92
CA VAL A 145 10.31 4.79 5.51
C VAL A 145 9.66 3.72 4.64
N ILE A 146 9.71 3.88 3.31
CA ILE A 146 9.20 2.86 2.38
C ILE A 146 9.94 1.52 2.54
N LYS A 147 11.27 1.55 2.75
CA LYS A 147 12.08 0.34 3.00
C LYS A 147 11.63 -0.44 4.26
N CYS A 148 11.05 0.24 5.24
CA CYS A 148 10.51 -0.36 6.46
C CYS A 148 9.10 -0.97 6.26
N CYS A 149 8.40 -0.63 5.18
CA CYS A 149 7.03 -1.07 4.89
C CYS A 149 6.99 -2.35 4.04
N LYS A 150 7.70 -3.41 4.44
CA LYS A 150 7.69 -4.70 3.72
C LYS A 150 6.34 -5.40 3.84
N GLU A 151 5.91 -6.09 2.78
CA GLU A 151 4.61 -6.78 2.72
C GLU A 151 4.38 -7.74 3.88
N GLU A 152 5.41 -8.46 4.32
CA GLU A 152 5.35 -9.41 5.44
C GLU A 152 4.94 -8.72 6.76
N TYR A 153 5.39 -7.48 6.96
CA TYR A 153 5.04 -6.70 8.15
C TYR A 153 3.61 -6.15 8.08
N LEU A 154 3.12 -5.83 6.88
CA LEU A 154 1.76 -5.33 6.68
C LEU A 154 0.69 -6.41 6.86
N GLN A 155 1.06 -7.69 6.70
CA GLN A 155 0.16 -8.82 6.85
C GLN A 155 -0.14 -9.21 8.30
N GLU A 156 0.69 -8.84 9.28
CA GLU A 156 0.46 -9.17 10.69
C GLU A 156 -0.07 -7.98 11.50
N ASN A 157 0.52 -6.79 11.34
CA ASN A 157 0.03 -5.48 11.85
C ASN A 157 0.98 -4.34 11.47
N TYR A 158 0.48 -3.09 11.42
CA TYR A 158 1.31 -1.91 11.09
C TYR A 158 2.39 -1.57 12.12
N PHE A 159 2.33 -2.20 13.30
CA PHE A 159 3.28 -2.05 14.40
C PHE A 159 4.74 -2.19 13.95
N HIS A 160 5.07 -3.23 13.18
CA HIS A 160 6.47 -3.48 12.79
C HIS A 160 6.99 -2.43 11.82
N ALA A 161 6.16 -2.01 10.85
CA ALA A 161 6.53 -0.97 9.89
C ALA A 161 6.82 0.37 10.61
N VAL A 162 5.94 0.75 11.54
CA VAL A 162 6.09 1.97 12.35
C VAL A 162 7.31 1.89 13.28
N PHE A 163 7.56 0.73 13.90
CA PHE A 163 8.72 0.51 14.76
C PHE A 163 10.05 0.63 14.02
N GLU A 164 10.17 -0.06 12.88
CA GLU A 164 11.40 -0.04 12.08
C GLU A 164 11.64 1.35 11.49
N ALA A 165 10.59 2.07 11.06
CA ALA A 165 10.71 3.45 10.64
C ALA A 165 11.18 4.38 11.78
N ALA A 166 10.71 4.17 13.01
CA ALA A 166 11.18 4.97 14.13
C ALA A 166 12.67 4.71 14.44
N LYS A 167 13.13 3.46 14.31
CA LYS A 167 14.55 3.09 14.48
C LYS A 167 15.44 3.67 13.39
N SER A 168 14.96 3.78 12.15
CA SER A 168 15.77 4.30 11.04
C SER A 168 16.18 5.76 11.22
N LEU A 169 15.44 6.55 12.02
CA LEU A 169 15.85 7.91 12.38
C LEU A 169 17.14 7.93 13.19
N SER A 170 17.25 7.08 14.23
CA SER A 170 18.47 6.96 15.02
C SER A 170 19.63 6.46 14.17
N GLU A 171 19.37 5.48 13.30
CA GLU A 171 20.41 4.95 12.40
C GLU A 171 20.96 6.01 11.46
N LYS A 172 20.10 6.80 10.81
CA LYS A 172 20.53 7.88 9.93
C LYS A 172 21.37 8.94 10.65
N VAL A 173 21.03 9.27 11.90
CA VAL A 173 21.84 10.21 12.69
C VAL A 173 23.21 9.61 13.01
N ARG A 174 23.30 8.32 13.36
CA ARG A 174 24.59 7.66 13.59
C ARG A 174 25.43 7.61 12.33
N GLU A 175 24.85 7.25 11.19
CA GLU A 175 25.54 7.24 9.89
C GLU A 175 26.12 8.62 9.54
N LYS A 176 25.37 9.71 9.80
CA LYS A 176 25.84 11.07 9.53
C LYS A 176 26.88 11.60 10.51
N THR A 177 26.85 11.16 11.78
CA THR A 177 27.66 11.76 12.87
C THR A 177 28.81 10.89 13.36
N GLY A 178 28.77 9.58 13.09
CA GLY A 178 29.66 8.58 13.66
C GLY A 178 29.39 8.26 15.14
N MET A 179 28.38 8.88 15.76
CA MET A 179 28.05 8.66 17.18
C MET A 179 27.57 7.23 17.44
N GLN A 180 27.83 6.71 18.64
CA GLN A 180 27.40 5.36 19.08
C GLN A 180 26.30 5.42 20.14
N GLU A 181 25.81 6.62 20.43
CA GLU A 181 24.72 6.82 21.38
C GLU A 181 23.38 6.33 20.81
N ASP A 182 22.41 6.18 21.70
CA ASP A 182 21.08 5.71 21.34
C ASP A 182 19.98 6.43 22.12
N GLY A 183 18.75 6.31 21.64
CA GLY A 183 17.58 6.97 22.21
C GLY A 183 17.74 8.49 22.24
N SER A 184 17.25 9.12 23.29
CA SER A 184 17.19 10.58 23.38
C SER A 184 18.56 11.24 23.50
N ASN A 185 19.55 10.53 24.07
CA ASN A 185 20.92 11.05 24.18
C ASN A 185 21.53 11.33 22.81
N LEU A 186 21.34 10.40 21.85
CA LEU A 186 21.80 10.57 20.47
C LEU A 186 21.30 11.87 19.86
N PHE A 187 19.99 12.14 19.93
CA PHE A 187 19.41 13.34 19.32
C PHE A 187 19.80 14.60 20.10
N ASN A 188 19.81 14.53 21.43
CA ASN A 188 20.18 15.66 22.29
C ASN A 188 21.60 16.14 22.01
N ASN A 189 22.54 15.22 21.88
CA ASN A 189 23.94 15.54 21.62
C ASN A 189 24.18 15.88 20.15
N ALA A 190 23.52 15.19 19.21
CA ALA A 190 23.70 15.47 17.79
C ALA A 190 23.22 16.89 17.40
N PHE A 191 22.11 17.37 17.99
CA PHE A 191 21.49 18.64 17.65
C PHE A 191 21.68 19.74 18.72
N ALA A 192 22.62 19.56 19.66
CA ALA A 192 22.91 20.54 20.70
C ALA A 192 23.29 21.91 20.11
N VAL A 193 22.53 22.97 20.39
CA VAL A 193 22.74 24.29 19.78
C VAL A 193 24.15 24.86 19.98
N ASN A 194 24.76 24.63 21.15
CA ASN A 194 26.07 25.19 21.48
C ASN A 194 27.24 24.36 20.94
N ASN A 195 27.02 23.08 20.64
CA ASN A 195 28.05 22.18 20.12
C ASN A 195 27.41 21.08 19.25
N PRO A 196 26.82 21.43 18.10
CA PRO A 196 26.08 20.49 17.27
C PRO A 196 27.04 19.57 16.53
N ARG A 197 26.59 18.33 16.29
CA ARG A 197 27.16 17.43 15.27
C ARG A 197 26.43 17.59 13.94
N LEU A 198 25.13 17.90 14.01
CA LEU A 198 24.27 18.22 12.89
C LEU A 198 23.60 19.57 13.11
N ALA A 199 23.54 20.38 12.07
CA ALA A 199 22.82 21.65 12.05
C ALA A 199 21.88 21.70 10.85
N ILE A 200 20.66 22.20 11.04
CA ILE A 200 19.69 22.39 9.93
C ILE A 200 19.75 23.78 9.29
N ASN A 201 20.53 24.69 9.86
CA ASN A 201 20.73 26.07 9.39
C ASN A 201 21.98 26.67 10.06
N SER A 202 22.18 27.99 9.96
CA SER A 202 23.39 28.67 10.47
C SER A 202 23.45 28.84 12.00
N LEU A 203 22.34 28.58 12.71
CA LEU A 203 22.17 28.71 14.15
C LEU A 203 22.54 30.10 14.72
N GLN A 204 22.52 31.16 13.90
CA GLN A 204 22.90 32.51 14.33
C GLN A 204 21.76 33.20 15.08
N THR A 205 20.53 33.05 14.58
CA THR A 205 19.35 33.75 15.10
C THR A 205 18.60 32.92 16.15
N PRO A 206 17.82 33.56 17.05
CA PRO A 206 16.95 32.83 17.97
C PRO A 206 15.97 31.89 17.27
N SER A 207 15.40 32.32 16.13
CA SER A 207 14.48 31.50 15.34
C SER A 207 15.14 30.24 14.79
N GLU A 208 16.36 30.36 14.27
CA GLU A 208 17.15 29.23 13.78
C GLU A 208 17.48 28.22 14.88
N LYS A 209 17.89 28.72 16.07
CA LYS A 209 18.15 27.89 17.25
C LYS A 209 16.88 27.20 17.75
N ASN A 210 15.74 27.88 17.69
CA ASN A 210 14.44 27.30 18.05
C ASN A 210 14.01 26.21 17.06
N ALA A 211 14.24 26.40 15.75
CA ALA A 211 13.95 25.37 14.75
C ALA A 211 14.78 24.09 14.98
N GLN A 212 16.08 24.23 15.26
CA GLN A 212 16.97 23.12 15.62
C GLN A 212 16.45 22.38 16.87
N ASN A 213 16.10 23.12 17.92
CA ASN A 213 15.53 22.52 19.13
C ASN A 213 14.19 21.82 18.84
N GLY A 214 13.33 22.42 18.02
CA GLY A 214 12.06 21.83 17.62
C GLY A 214 12.24 20.48 16.93
N LEU A 215 13.15 20.40 15.95
CA LEU A 215 13.46 19.13 15.27
C LEU A 215 13.96 18.07 16.26
N LYS A 216 14.89 18.44 17.14
CA LYS A 216 15.42 17.57 18.20
C LYS A 216 14.31 17.04 19.11
N GLU A 217 13.38 17.89 19.56
CA GLU A 217 12.26 17.45 20.40
C GLU A 217 11.27 16.55 19.63
N MET A 218 11.03 16.79 18.34
CA MET A 218 10.20 15.89 17.52
C MET A 218 10.82 14.50 17.37
N LEU A 219 12.14 14.41 17.15
CA LEU A 219 12.87 13.14 17.08
C LEU A 219 12.79 12.37 18.41
N ASN A 220 12.96 13.08 19.53
CA ASN A 220 12.76 12.51 20.87
C ASN A 220 11.31 12.06 21.09
N GLY A 221 10.33 12.85 20.65
CA GLY A 221 8.91 12.54 20.73
C GLY A 221 8.56 11.24 20.02
N VAL A 222 9.02 11.05 18.78
CA VAL A 222 8.86 9.80 18.04
C VAL A 222 9.52 8.63 18.78
N THR A 223 10.72 8.84 19.32
CA THR A 223 11.42 7.80 20.08
C THR A 223 10.63 7.36 21.30
N HIS A 224 10.09 8.30 22.07
CA HIS A 224 9.31 7.99 23.26
C HIS A 224 7.96 7.36 22.92
N MET A 225 7.18 7.98 22.03
CA MET A 225 5.80 7.58 21.70
C MET A 225 5.75 6.28 20.91
N VAL A 226 6.70 6.09 19.99
CA VAL A 226 6.74 4.93 19.10
C VAL A 226 7.75 3.95 19.65
N ARG A 227 9.04 4.22 19.49
CA ARG A 227 10.09 3.20 19.72
C ARG A 227 10.04 2.62 21.13
N ASN A 228 9.94 3.45 22.17
CA ASN A 228 10.01 2.98 23.55
C ASN A 228 8.74 2.25 23.98
N VAL A 229 7.55 2.77 23.66
CA VAL A 229 6.27 2.07 23.90
C VAL A 229 6.30 0.71 23.22
N THR A 230 6.70 0.68 21.95
CA THR A 230 6.77 -0.54 21.14
C THR A 230 7.76 -1.58 21.67
N ALA A 231 8.89 -1.13 22.25
CA ALA A 231 9.93 -2.00 22.78
C ALA A 231 9.60 -2.59 24.18
N HIS A 232 8.69 -1.96 24.93
CA HIS A 232 8.43 -2.29 26.34
C HIS A 232 6.99 -2.75 26.63
N GLU A 233 6.02 -2.49 25.75
CA GLU A 233 4.63 -2.95 25.87
C GLU A 233 4.36 -4.25 25.11
N LEU A 234 3.38 -5.03 25.57
CA LEU A 234 2.89 -6.19 24.83
C LEU A 234 2.15 -5.72 23.56
N LYS A 235 2.43 -6.34 22.41
CA LYS A 235 1.78 -6.04 21.10
C LYS A 235 0.25 -5.95 21.14
N ILE A 236 -0.41 -6.70 22.04
CA ILE A 236 -1.87 -6.71 22.19
C ILE A 236 -2.40 -5.40 22.82
N LYS A 237 -1.56 -4.68 23.59
CA LYS A 237 -1.95 -3.45 24.29
C LYS A 237 -1.76 -2.19 23.46
N TRP A 238 -0.87 -2.21 22.48
CA TRP A 238 -0.63 -1.09 21.57
C TRP A 238 -1.06 -1.45 20.14
N ILE A 239 -2.35 -1.25 19.88
CA ILE A 239 -2.96 -1.51 18.57
C ILE A 239 -2.82 -0.24 17.73
N VAL A 240 -1.92 -0.28 16.74
CA VAL A 240 -1.78 0.78 15.73
C VAL A 240 -2.75 0.47 14.59
N ASN A 241 -3.77 1.31 14.43
CA ASN A 241 -4.66 1.21 13.28
C ASN A 241 -3.95 1.78 12.03
N GLU A 242 -4.54 1.59 10.85
CA GLU A 242 -3.91 2.03 9.60
C GLU A 242 -3.75 3.54 9.49
N GLN A 243 -4.75 4.30 9.92
CA GLN A 243 -4.71 5.76 9.85
C GLN A 243 -3.61 6.28 10.77
N ASP A 244 -3.53 5.75 11.99
CA ASP A 244 -2.43 6.05 12.92
C ASP A 244 -1.09 5.70 12.29
N ALA A 245 -0.98 4.54 11.62
CA ALA A 245 0.25 4.14 10.94
C ALA A 245 0.64 5.11 9.82
N ILE A 246 -0.31 5.52 8.98
CA ILE A 246 -0.06 6.50 7.92
C ILE A 246 0.41 7.82 8.51
N ASP A 247 -0.23 8.32 9.56
CA ASP A 247 0.10 9.60 10.18
C ASP A 247 1.47 9.57 10.87
N ILE A 248 1.78 8.48 11.57
CA ILE A 248 3.09 8.25 12.18
C ILE A 248 4.18 8.12 11.11
N LEU A 249 3.98 7.29 10.08
CA LEU A 249 4.95 7.09 8.99
C LEU A 249 5.16 8.39 8.20
N THR A 250 4.12 9.19 8.03
CA THR A 250 4.21 10.52 7.40
C THR A 250 5.04 11.48 8.24
N THR A 251 4.85 11.47 9.56
CA THR A 251 5.65 12.26 10.49
C THR A 251 7.13 11.84 10.45
N ILE A 252 7.41 10.53 10.50
CA ILE A 252 8.78 10.00 10.43
C ILE A 252 9.43 10.34 9.09
N SER A 253 8.66 10.27 8.00
CA SER A 253 9.11 10.70 6.67
C SER A 253 9.49 12.16 6.62
N PHE A 254 8.70 13.05 7.23
CA PHE A 254 9.07 14.47 7.36
C PHE A 254 10.38 14.65 8.11
N LEU A 255 10.58 13.93 9.22
CA LEU A 255 11.83 13.99 9.99
C LEU A 255 13.03 13.48 9.19
N HIS A 256 12.88 12.41 8.41
CA HIS A 256 13.94 11.95 7.50
C HIS A 256 14.33 13.01 6.48
N LYS A 257 13.36 13.75 5.90
CA LYS A 257 13.66 14.85 4.96
C LYS A 257 14.46 15.95 5.64
N GLN A 258 14.10 16.33 6.88
CA GLN A 258 14.86 17.30 7.66
C GLN A 258 16.29 16.81 7.99
N LEU A 259 16.46 15.51 8.25
CA LEU A 259 17.78 14.92 8.46
C LEU A 259 18.63 14.95 7.18
N ASP A 260 18.04 14.71 6.01
CA ASP A 260 18.76 14.76 4.73
C ASP A 260 19.28 16.17 4.42
N GLU A 261 18.48 17.18 4.73
CA GLU A 261 18.83 18.60 4.56
C GLU A 261 19.83 19.11 5.62
N SER A 262 20.14 18.32 6.66
CA SER A 262 21.07 18.73 7.72
C SER A 262 22.55 18.67 7.29
N PHE A 263 23.33 19.62 7.80
CA PHE A 263 24.76 19.75 7.59
C PHE A 263 25.55 19.08 8.72
N VAL A 264 26.58 18.30 8.36
CA VAL A 264 27.55 17.77 9.33
C VAL A 264 28.46 18.91 9.76
N VAL A 265 28.54 19.15 11.07
CA VAL A 265 29.36 20.22 11.65
C VAL A 265 30.72 19.65 12.04
N PRO A 266 31.83 20.14 11.44
CA PRO A 266 33.17 19.69 11.79
C PRO A 266 33.42 19.84 13.29
N GLN A 267 33.92 18.79 13.91
CA GLN A 267 34.28 18.81 15.32
C GLN A 267 35.74 19.20 15.41
N HIS A 268 36.03 20.30 16.10
CA HIS A 268 37.41 20.63 16.43
C HIS A 268 37.87 19.68 17.53
N ILE A 269 38.84 18.82 17.19
CA ILE A 269 39.58 18.05 18.19
C ILE A 269 40.43 19.08 18.93
N ALA A 270 40.07 19.38 20.17
CA ALA A 270 40.91 20.15 21.09
C ALA A 270 42.14 19.34 21.49
#